data_AF-A0A7J9PX97-F1
#
_entry.id   AF-A0A7J9PX97-F1
#
_cell.length_a   1.000
_cell.length_b   1.000
_cell.length_c   1.000
_cell.angle_alpha   90.00
_cell.angle_beta   90.00
_cell.angle_gamma   90.00
#
_symmetry.space_group_name_H-M   'P 1'
#
loop_
_entity.id
_entity.type
_entity.pdbx_description
1 polymer ?
#
loop_
_entity_poly.entity_id
_entity_poly.type
_entity_poly.pdbx_seq_one_letter_code
_entity_poly.pdbx_strand_id
1 'polypeptide(L)' 'MKHLLKHLDKIKNKKLILLLDYDGTLTPIVSRPELAVLSDDMRDVLKKIVKRYPL' A
#
# COMPACT_ATOMS: atom_id res chain seq x y z
N MET A 1 -8.77 -1.53 3.85
CA MET A 1 -7.79 -1.40 2.74
C MET A 1 -6.64 -2.42 2.74
N LYS A 2 -6.03 -2.77 3.90
CA LYS A 2 -4.84 -3.67 3.97
C LYS A 2 -4.99 -5.01 3.22
N HIS A 3 -6.20 -5.56 3.15
CA HIS A 3 -6.47 -6.82 2.44
C HIS A 3 -6.44 -6.70 0.92
N LEU A 4 -6.80 -5.53 0.36
CA LEU A 4 -6.84 -5.34 -1.10
C LEU A 4 -5.43 -5.36 -1.69
N LEU A 5 -4.51 -4.58 -1.11
CA LEU A 5 -3.13 -4.46 -1.61
C LEU A 5 -2.39 -5.81 -1.58
N LYS A 6 -2.67 -6.63 -0.55
CA LYS A 6 -2.12 -8.00 -0.43
C LYS A 6 -2.60 -8.96 -1.52
N HIS A 7 -3.69 -8.64 -2.21
CA HIS A 7 -4.33 -9.49 -3.22
C HIS A 7 -4.35 -8.86 -4.62
N LEU A 8 -3.59 -7.79 -4.85
CA LEU A 8 -3.47 -7.18 -6.18
C LEU A 8 -2.94 -8.15 -7.24
N ASP A 9 -2.24 -9.20 -6.82
CA ASP A 9 -1.76 -10.27 -7.68
C ASP A 9 -2.88 -11.02 -8.42
N LYS A 10 -4.11 -11.00 -7.86
CA LYS A 10 -5.31 -11.58 -8.46
C LYS A 10 -5.85 -10.75 -9.63
N ILE A 11 -5.52 -9.47 -9.70
CA ILE A 11 -5.90 -8.59 -10.81
C ILE A 11 -4.78 -8.67 -11.87
N LYS A 12 -4.83 -9.73 -12.68
CA LYS A 12 -3.91 -9.94 -13.81
C LYS A 12 -4.42 -9.23 -15.07
N ASN A 13 -3.48 -8.75 -15.90
CA ASN A 13 -3.74 -8.24 -17.26
C ASN A 13 -4.72 -7.07 -17.36
N LYS A 14 -4.86 -6.27 -16.30
CA LYS A 14 -5.61 -5.01 -16.31
C LYS A 14 -4.64 -3.84 -16.17
N LYS A 15 -4.86 -2.78 -16.94
CA LYS A 15 -4.22 -1.48 -16.65
C LYS A 15 -4.86 -0.94 -15.38
N LEU A 16 -4.03 -0.71 -14.37
CA LEU A 16 -4.46 -0.29 -13.05
C LEU A 16 -3.80 1.04 -12.72
N ILE A 17 -4.58 1.96 -12.17
CA ILE A 17 -4.07 3.15 -11.50
C ILE A 17 -4.36 2.96 -10.01
N LEU A 18 -3.32 3.08 -9.18
CA LEU A 18 -3.44 3.04 -7.72
C LEU A 18 -3.23 4.45 -7.17
N LEU A 19 -4.28 5.00 -6.58
CA LEU A 19 -4.27 6.26 -5.84
C LEU A 19 -4.51 5.90 -4.39
N LEU A 20 -3.54 6.16 -3.53
CA LEU A 20 -3.57 5.74 -2.13
C LEU A 20 -3.38 6.97 -1.26
N ASP A 21 -4.26 7.12 -0.29
CA ASP A 21 -4.05 8.01 0.83
C ASP A 21 -2.98 7.42 1.77
N TYR A 22 -2.36 8.26 2.58
CA TYR A 22 -1.30 7.86 3.50
C TYR A 22 -1.85 7.59 4.91
N ASP A 23 -2.32 8.63 5.60
CA ASP A 23 -2.76 8.54 6.99
C ASP A 23 -4.10 7.83 7.13
N GLY A 24 -4.16 6.82 7.99
CA GLY A 24 -5.35 5.98 8.16
C GLY A 24 -5.59 4.99 7.00
N THR A 25 -4.79 5.04 5.93
CA THR A 25 -4.85 4.07 4.82
C THR A 25 -3.62 3.17 4.79
N LEU A 26 -2.43 3.74 4.60
CA LEU A 26 -1.16 3.01 4.60
C LEU A 26 -0.54 2.94 6.00
N THR A 27 -0.79 3.95 6.83
CA THR A 27 -0.38 4.04 8.23
C THR A 27 -1.62 4.03 9.13
N PRO A 28 -1.51 3.66 10.42
CA PRO A 28 -2.61 3.85 11.36
C PRO A 28 -2.89 5.35 11.60
N ILE A 29 -4.12 5.70 11.94
CA ILE A 29 -4.44 7.04 12.46
C ILE A 29 -3.76 7.17 13.83
N VAL A 30 -2.98 8.24 14.01
CA VAL A 30 -2.18 8.51 15.20
C VAL A 30 -2.40 9.93 15.70
N SER A 31 -2.08 10.19 16.97
CA SER A 31 -2.27 11.50 17.61
C SER A 31 -1.22 12.55 17.22
N ARG A 32 -0.06 12.12 16.73
CA ARG A 32 1.05 12.97 16.32
C ARG A 32 1.52 12.58 14.92
N PRO A 33 1.65 13.51 13.96
CA PRO A 33 1.96 13.21 12.56
C PRO A 33 3.24 12.38 12.36
N GLU A 34 4.28 12.64 13.15
CA GLU A 34 5.57 11.94 13.08
C GLU A 34 5.50 10.45 13.44
N LEU A 35 4.41 10.01 14.07
CA LEU A 35 4.17 8.60 14.39
C LEU A 35 3.49 7.85 13.23
N ALA A 36 3.08 8.53 12.17
CA ALA A 36 2.47 7.93 10.98
C ALA A 36 3.53 7.26 10.11
N VAL A 37 4.09 6.18 10.62
CA VAL A 37 5.14 5.42 9.96
C VAL A 37 4.56 4.14 9.35
N LEU A 38 5.07 3.79 8.16
CA LEU A 38 4.76 2.51 7.55
C LEU A 38 5.28 1.37 8.44
N SER A 39 4.41 0.40 8.74
CA SER A 39 4.86 -0.86 9.30
C SER A 39 5.70 -1.63 8.27
N ASP A 40 6.61 -2.48 8.73
CA ASP A 40 7.43 -3.31 7.85
C ASP A 40 6.58 -4.17 6.90
N ASP A 41 5.49 -4.76 7.41
CA ASP A 41 4.50 -5.47 6.62
C ASP A 41 3.94 -4.66 5.44
N MET A 42 3.60 -3.38 5.67
CA MET A 42 3.05 -2.54 4.61
C MET A 42 4.13 -2.12 3.62
N ARG A 43 5.34 -1.83 4.12
CA ARG A 43 6.51 -1.54 3.28
C ARG A 43 6.79 -2.71 2.33
N ASP A 44 6.70 -3.95 2.81
CA ASP A 44 6.92 -5.14 1.99
C ASP A 44 5.80 -5.38 0.96
N VAL A 45 4.55 -5.06 1.30
CA VAL A 45 3.44 -5.08 0.33
C VAL A 45 3.68 -4.07 -0.79
N LEU A 46 4.04 -2.82 -0.46
CA LEU A 46 4.31 -1.78 -1.46
C LEU A 46 5.49 -2.15 -2.37
N LYS A 47 6.59 -2.69 -1.81
CA LYS A 47 7.74 -3.18 -2.59
C LYS A 47 7.32 -4.25 -3.61
N LYS A 48 6.47 -5.20 -3.21
CA LYS A 48 5.94 -6.24 -4.11
C LYS A 48 5.10 -5.65 -5.25
N ILE A 49 4.30 -4.63 -4.96
CA ILE A 49 3.48 -3.93 -5.97
C ILE A 49 4.37 -3.21 -6.98
N VAL A 50 5.32 -2.38 -6.52
CA VAL A 50 6.23 -1.62 -7.40
C VAL A 50 7.07 -2.54 -8.28
N LYS A 51 7.55 -3.67 -7.74
CA LYS A 51 8.29 -4.67 -8.53
C LYS A 51 7.45 -5.28 -9.66
N ARG A 52 6.14 -5.40 -9.46
CA ARG A 52 5.22 -6.02 -10.42
C ARG A 52 4.64 -5.03 -11.42
N TYR A 53 4.45 -3.79 -11.00
CA TYR A 53 3.92 -2.69 -11.80
C TYR A 53 4.92 -1.53 -11.74
N PRO A 54 6.06 -1.63 -12.48
CA PRO A 54 7.05 -0.56 -12.52
C PRO A 54 6.45 0.72 -13.14
N LEU A 55 6.95 1.87 -12.68
CA LEU A 55 6.58 3.19 -13.17
C LEU A 55 7.11 3.44 -14.59
#